data_AF-A0A853IW16-F1
#
_entry.id   AF-A0A853IW16-F1
#
_cell.length_a   1.000
_cell.length_b   1.000
_cell.length_c   1.000
_cell.angle_alpha   90.00
_cell.angle_beta   90.00
_cell.angle_gamma   90.00
#
_symmetry.space_group_name_H-M   'P 1'
#
loop_
_entity.id
_entity.type
_entity.pdbx_description
1 polymer ?
#
loop_
_entity_poly.entity_id
_entity_poly.type
_entity_poly.pdbx_seq_one_letter_code
_entity_poly.pdbx_strand_id
1 'polypeptide(L)'
;MPNELLALNPTPAALGRATALGATEVETVAAGALGLRVVRLRLPARLSVQNALAQLVTTDPGVFERHHRYTLQQAKAATPAADRCEGPACTMPGRLAGLIDWPADARQCGRGQVVGMVDTPVQASHPALAGAELRAEGFHDADRTAAPADHGTAVAALLVGRADDAFAGLLPRARLFTAAPFHQPAQGEPIADASALVKSLDWLAAAAGNGGPNAAPAYPAAFERVLGVTAIDAKRQVYRRAQRGAHIDFALPGVEVWTAGLDGQGRRRSGTSYAVPFMVAFVSQSLAQRSIGRDELLQGRAGPVLDLGAPGHDPIFGWGQPRFEGKC
;
A
#
# COMPACT_ATOMS: atom_id res chain seq x y z
N MET A 1 -16.70 -16.99 -1.01
CA MET A 1 -15.88 -16.55 0.14
C MET A 1 -15.64 -17.75 1.03
N PRO A 2 -14.43 -17.92 1.61
CA PRO A 2 -14.18 -19.00 2.55
C PRO A 2 -15.10 -18.84 3.77
N ASN A 3 -15.60 -19.95 4.33
CA ASN A 3 -16.44 -19.94 5.52
C ASN A 3 -15.56 -19.79 6.78
N GLU A 4 -14.87 -18.66 6.87
CA GLU A 4 -13.82 -18.40 7.86
C GLU A 4 -14.00 -17.06 8.59
N LEU A 5 -13.58 -17.03 9.84
CA LEU A 5 -13.50 -15.86 10.71
C LEU A 5 -12.05 -15.57 11.08
N LEU A 6 -11.79 -14.32 11.45
CA LEU A 6 -10.60 -13.94 12.19
C LEU A 6 -11.02 -13.58 13.61
N ALA A 7 -10.21 -14.00 14.58
CA ALA A 7 -10.32 -13.57 15.96
C ALA A 7 -9.07 -12.75 16.32
N LEU A 8 -9.27 -11.49 16.70
CA LEU A 8 -8.25 -10.49 16.99
C LEU A 8 -8.01 -10.43 18.51
N ASN A 9 -6.77 -10.69 18.93
CA ASN A 9 -6.37 -10.78 20.34
C ASN A 9 -7.35 -11.57 21.23
N PRO A 10 -7.85 -12.75 20.81
CA PRO A 10 -8.94 -13.38 21.53
C PRO A 10 -8.48 -13.93 22.88
N THR A 11 -9.33 -13.84 23.89
CA THR A 11 -9.11 -14.56 25.16
C THR A 11 -9.36 -16.06 24.98
N PRO A 12 -8.86 -16.93 25.87
CA PRO A 12 -9.20 -18.35 25.85
C PRO A 12 -10.71 -18.60 25.92
N ALA A 13 -11.45 -17.76 26.66
CA ALA A 13 -12.91 -17.85 26.76
C ALA A 13 -13.60 -17.50 25.43
N ALA A 14 -13.12 -16.48 24.72
CA ALA A 14 -13.64 -16.11 23.41
C ALA A 14 -13.41 -17.24 22.39
N LEU A 15 -12.19 -17.80 22.33
CA LEU A 15 -11.91 -18.95 21.46
C LEU A 15 -12.79 -20.15 21.82
N GLY A 16 -12.96 -20.45 23.11
CA GLY A 16 -13.83 -21.52 23.57
C GLY A 16 -15.28 -21.38 23.09
N ARG A 17 -15.81 -20.14 23.05
CA ARG A 17 -17.15 -19.88 22.47
C ARG A 17 -17.20 -20.14 20.97
N ALA A 18 -16.19 -19.73 20.21
CA ALA A 18 -16.14 -20.03 18.78
C ALA A 18 -16.03 -21.55 18.53
N THR A 19 -15.23 -22.27 19.32
CA THR A 19 -15.11 -23.73 19.26
C THR A 19 -16.42 -24.43 19.64
N ALA A 20 -17.19 -23.90 20.60
CA ALA A 20 -18.52 -24.42 20.95
C ALA A 20 -19.53 -24.31 19.78
N LEU A 21 -19.34 -23.36 18.88
CA LEU A 21 -20.09 -23.26 17.62
C LEU A 21 -19.58 -24.22 16.52
N GLY A 22 -18.57 -25.03 16.83
CA GLY A 22 -17.93 -25.98 15.92
C GLY A 22 -16.81 -25.37 15.06
N ALA A 23 -16.34 -24.16 15.38
CA ALA A 23 -15.22 -23.56 14.66
C ALA A 23 -13.90 -24.29 14.99
N THR A 24 -13.05 -24.48 13.98
CA THR A 24 -11.72 -25.07 14.14
C THR A 24 -10.63 -24.06 13.80
N GLU A 25 -9.53 -24.10 14.54
CA GLU A 25 -8.37 -23.27 14.23
C GLU A 25 -7.68 -23.77 12.95
N VAL A 26 -7.48 -22.86 12.00
CA VAL A 26 -6.71 -23.11 10.78
C VAL A 26 -5.27 -22.66 10.97
N GLU A 27 -5.09 -21.51 11.62
CA GLU A 27 -3.80 -20.86 11.79
C GLU A 27 -3.87 -19.84 12.92
N THR A 28 -2.77 -19.69 13.67
CA THR A 28 -2.53 -18.53 14.53
C THR A 28 -1.35 -17.72 14.00
N VAL A 29 -1.59 -16.44 13.73
CA VAL A 29 -0.57 -15.44 13.39
C VAL A 29 -0.23 -14.64 14.64
N ALA A 30 1.01 -14.78 15.13
CA ALA A 30 1.56 -13.95 16.19
C ALA A 30 2.32 -12.77 15.58
N ALA A 31 1.61 -11.67 15.34
CA ALA A 31 2.16 -10.42 14.84
C ALA A 31 2.69 -9.57 16.00
N GLY A 32 3.84 -10.00 16.53
CA GLY A 32 4.44 -9.43 17.74
C GLY A 32 4.82 -7.95 17.60
N ALA A 33 5.30 -7.54 16.42
CA ALA A 33 5.66 -6.15 16.18
C ALA A 33 4.43 -5.24 16.09
N LEU A 34 3.25 -5.80 15.76
CA LEU A 34 1.97 -5.09 15.81
C LEU A 34 1.25 -5.20 17.17
N GLY A 35 1.79 -5.97 18.13
CA GLY A 35 1.08 -6.29 19.37
C GLY A 35 -0.25 -7.03 19.12
N LEU A 36 -0.32 -7.80 18.03
CA LEU A 36 -1.54 -8.43 17.55
C LEU A 36 -1.38 -9.95 17.45
N ARG A 37 -2.37 -10.67 17.93
CA ARG A 37 -2.54 -12.11 17.72
C ARG A 37 -3.82 -12.32 16.91
N VAL A 38 -3.69 -12.89 15.71
CA VAL A 38 -4.84 -13.18 14.84
C VAL A 38 -5.00 -14.69 14.73
N VAL A 39 -6.15 -15.20 15.14
CA VAL A 39 -6.50 -16.61 14.98
C VAL A 39 -7.48 -16.75 13.83
N ARG A 40 -7.12 -17.52 12.80
CA ARG A 40 -8.00 -17.83 11.67
C ARG A 40 -8.79 -19.08 11.99
N LEU A 41 -10.11 -18.95 11.96
CA LEU A 41 -11.05 -20.00 12.35
C LEU A 41 -11.89 -20.42 11.15
N ARG A 42 -12.02 -21.72 10.93
CA ARG A 42 -12.93 -22.30 9.93
C ARG A 42 -14.23 -22.70 10.58
N LEU A 43 -15.34 -22.25 10.02
CA LEU A 43 -16.68 -22.59 10.48
C LEU A 43 -17.17 -23.88 9.82
N PRO A 44 -17.99 -24.68 10.52
CA PRO A 44 -18.59 -25.87 9.95
C PRO A 44 -19.55 -25.49 8.82
N ALA A 45 -19.70 -26.34 7.80
CA ALA A 45 -20.46 -26.03 6.58
C ALA A 45 -21.91 -25.55 6.83
N ARG A 46 -22.53 -26.01 7.92
CA ARG A 46 -23.90 -25.64 8.32
C ARG A 46 -24.02 -24.25 8.97
N LEU A 47 -22.92 -23.63 9.36
CA LEU A 47 -22.91 -22.35 10.07
C LEU A 47 -22.32 -21.27 9.17
N SER A 48 -23.14 -20.29 8.80
CA SER A 48 -22.69 -19.15 8.01
C SER A 48 -21.87 -18.18 8.87
N VAL A 49 -20.92 -17.49 8.24
CA VAL A 49 -20.14 -16.40 8.87
C VAL A 49 -21.05 -15.36 9.54
N GLN A 50 -22.14 -14.95 8.89
CA GLN A 50 -23.05 -13.94 9.42
C GLN A 50 -23.72 -14.40 10.73
N ASN A 51 -24.19 -15.65 10.77
CA ASN A 51 -24.85 -16.20 11.95
C ASN A 51 -23.85 -16.46 13.08
N ALA A 52 -22.63 -16.87 12.77
CA ALA A 52 -21.56 -17.01 13.74
C ALA A 52 -21.19 -15.65 14.36
N LEU A 53 -20.99 -14.62 13.52
CA LEU A 53 -20.67 -13.28 13.99
C LEU A 53 -21.78 -12.71 14.87
N ALA A 54 -23.05 -12.82 14.48
CA ALA A 54 -24.18 -12.33 15.28
C ALA A 54 -24.20 -12.89 16.71
N GLN A 55 -23.77 -14.14 16.90
CA GLN A 55 -23.66 -14.77 18.21
C GLN A 55 -22.41 -14.32 18.97
N LEU A 56 -21.26 -14.27 18.29
CA LEU A 56 -19.97 -14.02 18.93
C LEU A 56 -19.76 -12.54 19.29
N VAL A 57 -20.10 -11.60 18.40
CA VAL A 57 -19.84 -10.16 18.62
C VAL A 57 -20.69 -9.55 19.74
N THR A 58 -21.82 -10.19 20.08
CA THR A 58 -22.65 -9.78 21.22
C THR A 58 -21.92 -10.00 22.55
N THR A 59 -21.12 -11.07 22.64
CA THR A 59 -20.41 -11.45 23.87
C THR A 59 -18.97 -10.93 23.86
N ASP A 60 -18.35 -10.86 22.69
CA ASP A 60 -16.96 -10.46 22.48
C ASP A 60 -16.88 -9.34 21.43
N PRO A 61 -17.36 -8.12 21.75
CA PRO A 61 -17.32 -7.01 20.82
C PRO A 61 -15.89 -6.68 20.41
N GLY A 62 -15.66 -6.56 19.10
CA GLY A 62 -14.34 -6.23 18.52
C GLY A 62 -13.35 -7.39 18.43
N VAL A 63 -13.70 -8.59 18.92
CA VAL A 63 -12.80 -9.76 18.84
C VAL A 63 -12.95 -10.50 17.52
N PHE A 64 -14.16 -10.72 17.04
CA PHE A 64 -14.42 -11.54 15.85
C PHE A 64 -14.79 -10.68 14.65
N GLU A 65 -14.16 -10.97 13.52
CA GLU A 65 -14.41 -10.31 12.24
C GLU A 65 -14.45 -11.34 11.11
N ARG A 66 -15.07 -10.98 9.98
CA ARG A 66 -15.03 -11.82 8.79
C ARG A 66 -13.60 -11.89 8.25
N HIS A 67 -13.20 -13.06 7.75
CA HIS A 67 -11.97 -13.16 6.96
C HIS A 67 -12.19 -12.52 5.57
N HIS A 68 -11.79 -11.25 5.43
CA HIS A 68 -11.91 -10.49 4.18
C HIS A 68 -10.85 -10.88 3.15
N ARG A 69 -11.21 -10.76 1.88
CA ARG A 69 -10.31 -10.93 0.74
C ARG A 69 -10.24 -9.63 -0.04
N TYR A 70 -9.03 -9.24 -0.39
CA TYR A 70 -8.75 -8.00 -1.10
C TYR A 70 -8.32 -8.33 -2.52
N THR A 71 -8.98 -7.75 -3.51
CA THR A 71 -8.63 -7.92 -4.92
C THR A 71 -7.79 -6.74 -5.40
N LEU A 72 -6.81 -7.02 -6.25
CA LEU A 72 -6.10 -5.97 -6.94
C LEU A 72 -7.01 -5.34 -8.01
N GLN A 73 -7.48 -4.11 -7.78
CA GLN A 73 -8.26 -3.38 -8.77
C GLN A 73 -7.32 -2.75 -9.81
N GLN A 74 -6.83 -3.56 -10.74
CA GLN A 74 -6.23 -3.02 -11.95
C GLN A 74 -7.33 -2.67 -12.96
N ALA A 75 -7.27 -1.47 -13.51
CA ALA A 75 -7.89 -1.29 -14.81
C ALA A 75 -7.10 -2.15 -15.82
N LYS A 76 -7.76 -3.07 -16.53
CA LYS A 76 -7.27 -3.57 -17.81
C LYS A 76 -7.10 -2.38 -18.76
N ALA A 77 -5.99 -1.68 -18.66
CA ALA A 77 -5.57 -0.74 -19.68
C ALA A 77 -4.85 -1.55 -20.76
N ALA A 78 -5.68 -2.13 -21.65
CA ALA A 78 -5.23 -2.48 -22.98
C ALA A 78 -5.08 -1.16 -23.75
N THR A 79 -3.93 -0.52 -23.62
CA THR A 79 -3.47 0.42 -24.63
C THR A 79 -2.46 -0.35 -25.49
N PRO A 80 -2.62 -0.39 -26.83
CA PRO A 80 -1.66 -1.03 -27.71
C PRO A 80 -0.25 -0.49 -27.45
N ALA A 81 0.76 -1.30 -27.74
CA ALA A 81 2.19 -0.99 -27.65
C ALA A 81 2.67 0.12 -28.62
N ALA A 82 1.85 1.13 -28.88
CA ALA A 82 2.15 2.29 -29.68
C ALA A 82 2.14 3.52 -28.76
N ASP A 83 3.23 3.68 -28.02
CA ASP A 83 3.78 4.97 -27.60
C ASP A 83 5.09 4.65 -26.87
N ARG A 84 6.11 4.25 -27.66
CA ARG A 84 7.49 4.40 -27.21
C ARG A 84 7.68 5.89 -26.95
N CYS A 85 7.67 6.26 -25.68
CA CYS A 85 7.99 7.60 -25.28
C CYS A 85 9.52 7.72 -25.32
N GLU A 86 10.05 8.41 -26.33
CA GLU A 86 11.49 8.63 -26.49
C GLU A 86 11.86 10.09 -26.12
N GLY A 87 12.96 10.27 -25.39
CA GLY A 87 13.53 11.57 -25.04
C GLY A 87 13.32 12.03 -23.58
N PRO A 88 13.88 13.19 -23.19
CA PRO A 88 13.83 13.72 -21.81
C PRO A 88 12.41 14.02 -21.29
N ALA A 89 11.42 14.09 -22.19
CA ALA A 89 10.01 14.21 -21.83
C ALA A 89 9.41 12.90 -21.26
N CYS A 90 10.15 11.80 -21.35
CA CYS A 90 9.74 10.45 -20.98
C CYS A 90 10.48 9.90 -19.76
N THR A 91 11.46 10.65 -19.21
CA THR A 91 12.02 10.43 -17.87
C THR A 91 10.99 10.88 -16.83
N MET A 92 9.97 10.06 -16.66
CA MET A 92 8.91 10.26 -15.68
C MET A 92 9.37 9.58 -14.38
N PRO A 93 9.37 10.33 -13.29
CA PRO A 93 8.19 11.00 -12.74
C PRO A 93 8.15 12.49 -13.09
N GLY A 94 9.22 13.08 -13.65
CA GLY A 94 9.47 14.53 -13.71
C GLY A 94 8.30 15.44 -14.07
N ARG A 95 7.50 15.14 -15.11
CA ARG A 95 6.37 16.02 -15.48
C ARG A 95 5.20 15.95 -14.50
N LEU A 96 4.88 14.76 -13.98
CA LEU A 96 3.81 14.58 -12.99
C LEU A 96 4.29 14.93 -11.58
N ALA A 97 5.57 14.71 -11.28
CA ALA A 97 6.20 15.12 -10.04
C ALA A 97 6.24 16.66 -9.94
N GLY A 98 6.40 17.35 -11.07
CA GLY A 98 6.22 18.80 -11.13
C GLY A 98 4.80 19.29 -10.78
N LEU A 99 3.76 18.45 -10.83
CA LEU A 99 2.44 18.85 -10.35
C LEU A 99 2.43 19.04 -8.84
N ILE A 100 3.23 18.27 -8.10
CA ILE A 100 3.39 18.36 -6.65
C ILE A 100 4.67 19.12 -6.25
N ASP A 101 5.27 19.87 -7.18
CA ASP A 101 6.54 20.60 -6.98
C ASP A 101 7.70 19.74 -6.49
N TRP A 102 7.69 18.45 -6.84
CA TRP A 102 8.80 17.57 -6.53
C TRP A 102 10.10 18.08 -7.17
N PRO A 103 11.27 17.94 -6.51
CA PRO A 103 12.52 18.43 -7.07
C PRO A 103 12.82 17.77 -8.41
N ALA A 104 13.20 18.58 -9.40
CA ALA A 104 13.57 18.09 -10.73
C ALA A 104 14.80 17.17 -10.69
N ASP A 105 15.74 17.44 -9.78
CA ASP A 105 16.84 16.52 -9.46
C ASP A 105 16.51 15.72 -8.20
N ALA A 106 15.99 14.50 -8.41
CA ALA A 106 15.62 13.60 -7.33
C ALA A 106 16.75 12.62 -6.92
N ARG A 107 17.97 12.74 -7.47
CA ARG A 107 19.04 11.72 -7.35
C ARG A 107 19.49 11.43 -5.92
N GLN A 108 19.25 12.35 -4.99
CA GLN A 108 19.58 12.21 -3.56
C GLN A 108 18.35 11.92 -2.69
N CYS A 109 17.14 11.99 -3.23
CA CYS A 109 15.92 11.80 -2.45
C CYS A 109 15.87 10.38 -1.87
N GLY A 110 15.33 10.25 -0.67
CA GLY A 110 15.24 8.96 0.03
C GLY A 110 16.51 8.54 0.76
N ARG A 111 17.61 9.31 0.71
CA ARG A 111 18.86 8.91 1.37
C ARG A 111 18.66 8.70 2.87
N GLY A 112 19.00 7.50 3.35
CA GLY A 112 18.84 7.09 4.76
C GLY A 112 17.40 6.78 5.17
N GLN A 113 16.45 6.85 4.24
CA GLN A 113 15.04 6.56 4.49
C GLN A 113 14.73 5.11 4.15
N VAL A 114 13.75 4.54 4.86
CA VAL A 114 13.27 3.18 4.66
C VAL A 114 11.79 3.25 4.32
N VAL A 115 11.41 2.63 3.20
CA VAL A 115 10.03 2.55 2.72
C VAL A 115 9.58 1.09 2.73
N GLY A 116 8.43 0.83 3.35
CA GLY A 116 7.75 -0.45 3.27
C GLY A 116 6.61 -0.41 2.25
N MET A 117 6.53 -1.43 1.40
CA MET A 117 5.51 -1.57 0.37
C MET A 117 4.82 -2.92 0.51
N VAL A 118 3.49 -2.94 0.58
CA VAL A 118 2.66 -4.16 0.54
C VAL A 118 1.96 -4.21 -0.80
N ASP A 119 2.39 -5.09 -1.70
CA ASP A 119 1.90 -5.15 -3.09
C ASP A 119 2.01 -6.58 -3.65
N THR A 120 1.81 -6.80 -4.95
CA THR A 120 2.20 -8.05 -5.62
C THR A 120 3.73 -8.21 -5.58
N PRO A 121 4.27 -9.41 -5.92
CA PRO A 121 5.71 -9.61 -5.98
C PRO A 121 6.43 -8.56 -6.82
N VAL A 122 7.72 -8.35 -6.53
CA VAL A 122 8.59 -7.46 -7.31
C VAL A 122 9.64 -8.28 -8.02
N GLN A 123 9.82 -8.04 -9.32
CA GLN A 123 10.93 -8.59 -10.08
C GLN A 123 12.20 -7.79 -9.77
N ALA A 124 12.90 -8.15 -8.69
CA ALA A 124 14.08 -7.43 -8.22
C ALA A 124 15.23 -7.35 -9.26
N SER A 125 15.29 -8.31 -10.20
CA SER A 125 16.25 -8.33 -11.30
C SER A 125 15.90 -7.38 -12.46
N HIS A 126 14.77 -6.67 -12.39
CA HIS A 126 14.32 -5.78 -13.44
C HIS A 126 15.30 -4.60 -13.64
N PRO A 127 15.68 -4.23 -14.88
CA PRO A 127 16.66 -3.18 -15.15
C PRO A 127 16.36 -1.82 -14.48
N ALA A 128 15.09 -1.43 -14.43
CA ALA A 128 14.64 -0.19 -13.76
C ALA A 128 15.01 -0.14 -12.26
N LEU A 129 15.19 -1.29 -11.62
CA LEU A 129 15.52 -1.43 -10.19
C LEU A 129 17.00 -1.75 -9.96
N ALA A 130 17.84 -1.78 -11.01
CA ALA A 130 19.23 -2.13 -10.85
C ALA A 130 19.95 -1.11 -9.94
N GLY A 131 20.56 -1.59 -8.86
CA GLY A 131 21.24 -0.76 -7.86
C GLY A 131 20.32 -0.14 -6.80
N ALA A 132 19.01 -0.39 -6.84
CA ALA A 132 18.13 -0.09 -5.71
C ALA A 132 18.43 -1.04 -4.53
N GLU A 133 18.41 -0.53 -3.30
CA GLU A 133 18.49 -1.39 -2.11
C GLU A 133 17.10 -1.95 -1.81
N LEU A 134 16.86 -3.19 -2.26
CA LEU A 134 15.54 -3.83 -2.19
C LEU A 134 15.61 -5.14 -1.42
N ARG A 135 14.64 -5.35 -0.51
CA ARG A 135 14.39 -6.63 0.15
C ARG A 135 12.95 -7.05 -0.08
N ALA A 136 12.74 -8.17 -0.75
CA ALA A 136 11.43 -8.70 -1.06
C ALA A 136 11.13 -9.98 -0.28
N GLU A 137 9.92 -10.08 0.27
CA GLU A 137 9.45 -11.24 1.02
C GLU A 137 8.00 -11.58 0.63
N GLY A 138 7.68 -12.87 0.51
CA GLY A 138 6.34 -13.35 0.18
C GLY A 138 5.53 -13.75 1.42
N PHE A 139 4.24 -13.41 1.46
CA PHE A 139 3.36 -13.66 2.62
C PHE A 139 2.06 -14.41 2.28
N HIS A 140 1.92 -14.85 1.03
CA HIS A 140 0.81 -15.72 0.64
C HIS A 140 0.98 -17.14 1.21
N ASP A 141 -0.11 -17.90 1.30
CA ASP A 141 -0.04 -19.29 1.72
C ASP A 141 0.85 -20.10 0.76
N ALA A 142 1.72 -20.95 1.31
CA ALA A 142 2.78 -21.64 0.56
C ALA A 142 2.25 -22.65 -0.48
N ASP A 143 0.99 -23.08 -0.37
CA ASP A 143 0.30 -23.95 -1.32
C ASP A 143 -0.31 -23.17 -2.51
N ARG A 144 -0.21 -21.84 -2.51
CA ARG A 144 -0.79 -20.98 -3.55
C ARG A 144 0.29 -20.40 -4.45
N THR A 145 -0.06 -20.22 -5.71
CA THR A 145 0.79 -19.56 -6.69
C THR A 145 0.86 -18.05 -6.40
N ALA A 146 2.06 -17.50 -6.30
CA ALA A 146 2.26 -16.06 -6.16
C ALA A 146 1.59 -15.28 -7.30
N ALA A 147 1.13 -14.06 -7.01
CA ALA A 147 0.61 -13.17 -8.05
C ALA A 147 1.69 -12.72 -9.04
N PRO A 148 1.33 -12.31 -10.27
CA PRO A 148 2.28 -11.70 -11.21
C PRO A 148 2.98 -10.47 -10.62
N ALA A 149 4.24 -10.27 -11.01
CA ALA A 149 5.09 -9.23 -10.46
C ALA A 149 4.88 -7.83 -11.10
N ASP A 150 4.03 -7.72 -12.13
CA ASP A 150 3.90 -6.50 -12.94
C ASP A 150 3.56 -5.26 -12.10
N HIS A 151 2.59 -5.39 -11.19
CA HIS A 151 2.12 -4.25 -10.39
C HIS A 151 3.16 -3.80 -9.38
N GLY A 152 3.64 -4.73 -8.54
CA GLY A 152 4.65 -4.44 -7.53
C GLY A 152 5.92 -3.86 -8.15
N THR A 153 6.36 -4.39 -9.30
CA THR A 153 7.54 -3.88 -10.01
C THR A 153 7.33 -2.46 -10.54
N ALA A 154 6.15 -2.17 -11.09
CA ALA A 154 5.80 -0.83 -11.56
C ALA A 154 5.73 0.19 -10.42
N VAL A 155 5.15 -0.18 -9.27
CA VAL A 155 5.09 0.70 -8.08
C VAL A 155 6.49 0.89 -7.48
N ALA A 156 7.28 -0.18 -7.37
CA ALA A 156 8.66 -0.12 -6.90
C ALA A 156 9.53 0.78 -7.79
N ALA A 157 9.37 0.71 -9.11
CA ALA A 157 10.11 1.56 -10.05
C ALA A 157 9.78 3.05 -9.86
N LEU A 158 8.52 3.40 -9.60
CA LEU A 158 8.14 4.79 -9.27
C LEU A 158 8.77 5.29 -7.97
N LEU A 159 8.95 4.40 -7.00
CA LEU A 159 9.55 4.74 -5.71
C LEU A 159 11.07 4.83 -5.78
N VAL A 160 11.75 3.75 -6.18
CA VAL A 160 13.21 3.59 -6.04
C VAL A 160 13.91 3.29 -7.36
N GLY A 161 13.25 3.52 -8.49
CA GLY A 161 13.85 3.34 -9.80
C GLY A 161 15.09 4.20 -10.00
N ARG A 162 15.95 3.78 -10.93
CA ARG A 162 17.24 4.44 -11.19
C ARG A 162 17.07 5.87 -11.66
N ALA A 163 17.67 6.81 -10.93
CA ALA A 163 17.52 8.24 -11.17
C ALA A 163 18.07 8.75 -12.51
N ASP A 164 18.95 8.00 -13.17
CA ASP A 164 19.64 8.39 -14.42
C ASP A 164 19.07 7.68 -15.66
N ASP A 165 17.86 7.12 -15.58
CA ASP A 165 17.23 6.33 -16.66
C ASP A 165 15.76 6.74 -16.88
N ALA A 166 15.07 6.14 -17.86
CA ALA A 166 13.66 6.35 -18.17
C ALA A 166 12.68 6.00 -17.02
N PHE A 167 13.19 5.51 -15.90
CA PHE A 167 12.46 5.05 -14.72
C PHE A 167 13.01 5.69 -13.44
N ALA A 168 13.29 7.00 -13.45
CA ALA A 168 13.73 7.69 -12.25
C ALA A 168 12.75 7.48 -11.09
N GLY A 169 13.25 7.04 -9.93
CA GLY A 169 12.44 6.94 -8.72
C GLY A 169 12.19 8.31 -8.12
N LEU A 170 11.12 8.45 -7.36
CA LEU A 170 10.88 9.62 -6.51
C LEU A 170 11.85 9.65 -5.31
N LEU A 171 12.26 8.47 -4.82
CA LEU A 171 13.15 8.23 -3.69
C LEU A 171 14.27 7.24 -4.07
N PRO A 172 15.11 7.51 -5.08
CA PRO A 172 16.07 6.55 -5.63
C PRO A 172 17.17 6.10 -4.66
N ARG A 173 17.33 6.80 -3.52
CA ARG A 173 18.29 6.43 -2.45
C ARG A 173 17.62 5.80 -1.22
N ALA A 174 16.31 5.59 -1.25
CA ALA A 174 15.61 4.89 -0.18
C ALA A 174 15.85 3.38 -0.25
N ARG A 175 15.80 2.76 0.94
CA ARG A 175 15.78 1.31 1.09
C ARG A 175 14.33 0.85 1.00
N LEU A 176 14.03 -0.07 0.08
CA LEU A 176 12.67 -0.56 -0.15
C LEU A 176 12.51 -1.98 0.39
N PHE A 177 11.56 -2.15 1.30
CA PHE A 177 11.10 -3.46 1.77
C PHE A 177 9.75 -3.77 1.12
N THR A 178 9.64 -4.90 0.41
CA THR A 178 8.43 -5.26 -0.34
C THR A 178 7.85 -6.55 0.22
N ALA A 179 6.67 -6.46 0.81
CA ALA A 179 5.91 -7.60 1.31
C ALA A 179 4.83 -8.00 0.30
N ALA A 180 4.84 -9.26 -0.14
CA ALA A 180 3.96 -9.76 -1.20
C ALA A 180 2.91 -10.78 -0.71
N PRO A 181 1.74 -10.33 -0.21
CA PRO A 181 0.67 -11.21 0.27
C PRO A 181 -0.26 -11.73 -0.84
N PHE A 182 -0.13 -11.21 -2.06
CA PHE A 182 -1.04 -11.53 -3.15
C PHE A 182 -0.68 -12.88 -3.80
N HIS A 183 -1.71 -13.69 -4.02
CA HIS A 183 -1.62 -14.93 -4.80
C HIS A 183 -2.62 -14.88 -5.96
N GLN A 184 -2.34 -15.71 -6.97
CA GLN A 184 -3.16 -15.85 -8.15
C GLN A 184 -4.19 -16.97 -7.95
N PRO A 185 -5.51 -16.68 -7.89
CA PRO A 185 -6.52 -17.72 -7.91
C PRO A 185 -6.60 -18.35 -9.32
N ALA A 186 -7.18 -19.55 -9.40
CA ALA A 186 -7.38 -20.26 -10.68
C ALA A 186 -8.17 -19.45 -11.71
N GLN A 187 -9.08 -18.58 -11.24
CA GLN A 187 -9.83 -17.64 -12.06
C GLN A 187 -9.96 -16.32 -11.31
N GLY A 188 -9.83 -15.21 -12.05
CA GLY A 188 -9.98 -13.85 -11.51
C GLY A 188 -8.67 -13.11 -11.28
N GLU A 189 -8.79 -11.93 -10.68
CA GLU A 189 -7.66 -11.06 -10.36
C GLU A 189 -6.89 -11.57 -9.13
N PRO A 190 -5.61 -11.18 -8.95
CA PRO A 190 -4.85 -11.46 -7.74
C PRO A 190 -5.60 -11.06 -6.47
N ILE A 191 -5.50 -11.91 -5.45
CA ILE A 191 -6.14 -11.66 -4.14
C ILE A 191 -5.14 -11.78 -2.99
N ALA A 192 -5.35 -10.98 -1.95
CA ALA A 192 -4.67 -11.09 -0.66
C ALA A 192 -5.69 -11.43 0.44
N ASP A 193 -5.32 -12.39 1.29
CA ASP A 193 -6.07 -12.73 2.49
C ASP A 193 -5.68 -11.78 3.64
N ALA A 194 -6.61 -11.45 4.53
CA ALA A 194 -6.35 -10.48 5.60
C ALA A 194 -5.22 -10.93 6.55
N SER A 195 -5.09 -12.24 6.80
CA SER A 195 -3.97 -12.76 7.60
C SER A 195 -2.60 -12.52 6.92
N ALA A 196 -2.52 -12.65 5.60
CA ALA A 196 -1.32 -12.37 4.81
C ALA A 196 -0.94 -10.88 4.86
N LEU A 197 -1.94 -9.99 4.84
CA LEU A 197 -1.73 -8.55 5.03
C LEU A 197 -1.20 -8.24 6.45
N VAL A 198 -1.75 -8.88 7.48
CA VAL A 198 -1.26 -8.72 8.87
C VAL A 198 0.20 -9.17 8.98
N LYS A 199 0.57 -10.34 8.44
CA LYS A 199 1.96 -10.81 8.40
C LYS A 199 2.88 -9.84 7.66
N SER A 200 2.42 -9.30 6.53
CA SER A 200 3.16 -8.32 5.73
C SER A 200 3.46 -7.05 6.53
N LEU A 201 2.45 -6.51 7.22
CA LEU A 201 2.58 -5.32 8.06
C LEU A 201 3.48 -5.57 9.27
N ASP A 202 3.37 -6.75 9.90
CA ASP A 202 4.22 -7.15 11.03
C ASP A 202 5.69 -7.31 10.63
N TRP A 203 5.97 -7.88 9.47
CA TRP A 203 7.34 -7.96 8.97
C TRP A 203 7.92 -6.58 8.66
N LEU A 204 7.15 -5.70 8.02
CA LEU A 204 7.57 -4.31 7.78
C LEU A 204 7.80 -3.55 9.10
N ALA A 205 6.96 -3.78 10.09
CA ALA A 205 7.11 -3.27 11.46
C ALA A 205 8.44 -3.69 12.08
N ALA A 206 8.69 -5.00 12.08
CA ALA A 206 9.89 -5.57 12.65
C ALA A 206 11.15 -5.09 11.92
N ALA A 207 11.08 -4.93 10.59
CA ALA A 207 12.17 -4.42 9.77
C ALA A 207 12.48 -2.94 10.01
N ALA A 208 11.48 -2.13 10.39
CA ALA A 208 11.68 -0.73 10.80
C ALA A 208 12.39 -0.61 12.17
N GLY A 209 12.32 -1.66 13.00
CA GLY A 209 13.18 -1.87 14.17
C GLY A 209 12.41 -2.21 15.45
N ASN A 210 12.78 -3.30 16.12
CA ASN A 210 12.22 -3.72 17.42
C ASN A 210 13.22 -3.45 18.56
N GLY A 211 13.40 -2.18 18.94
CA GLY A 211 14.46 -1.73 19.87
C GLY A 211 14.35 -2.13 21.35
N GLY A 212 13.53 -3.12 21.71
CA GLY A 212 13.33 -3.58 23.08
C GLY A 212 12.33 -2.73 23.90
N PRO A 213 12.06 -3.10 25.16
CA PRO A 213 10.95 -2.57 25.97
C PRO A 213 11.04 -1.07 26.33
N ASN A 214 12.20 -0.44 26.12
CA ASN A 214 12.44 0.99 26.36
C ASN A 214 12.64 1.80 25.06
N ALA A 215 12.47 1.19 23.88
CA ALA A 215 12.56 1.92 22.62
C ALA A 215 11.33 2.78 22.38
N ALA A 216 11.52 3.91 21.69
CA ALA A 216 10.40 4.67 21.15
C ALA A 216 9.52 3.75 20.26
N PRO A 217 8.20 3.96 20.20
CA PRO A 217 7.30 3.09 19.45
C PRO A 217 7.79 2.85 18.01
N ALA A 218 7.92 1.58 17.64
CA ALA A 218 8.17 1.18 16.27
C ALA A 218 6.84 1.20 15.51
N TYR A 219 6.72 2.18 14.61
CA TYR A 219 5.69 2.22 13.59
C TYR A 219 5.80 0.94 12.76
N PRO A 220 4.70 0.29 12.35
CA PRO A 220 3.27 0.63 12.21
C PRO A 220 2.27 0.19 13.31
N ALA A 221 2.69 -0.31 14.49
CA ALA A 221 1.75 -0.83 15.51
C ALA A 221 0.75 0.21 16.09
N ALA A 222 0.95 1.50 15.83
CA ALA A 222 0.14 2.63 16.32
C ALA A 222 -0.72 3.28 15.22
N PHE A 223 -1.28 2.50 14.29
CA PHE A 223 -2.17 3.04 13.24
C PHE A 223 -3.57 3.36 13.78
N GLU A 224 -3.81 4.60 14.20
CA GLU A 224 -5.17 5.15 14.34
C GLU A 224 -5.73 5.66 13.00
N ARG A 225 -4.88 5.83 11.97
CA ARG A 225 -5.33 6.32 10.65
C ARG A 225 -4.39 5.91 9.51
N VAL A 226 -4.97 5.67 8.34
CA VAL A 226 -4.30 5.47 7.04
C VAL A 226 -4.65 6.67 6.18
N LEU A 227 -3.70 7.18 5.40
CA LEU A 227 -3.96 8.26 4.43
C LEU A 227 -4.64 7.71 3.18
N GLY A 228 -5.85 8.17 2.89
CA GLY A 228 -6.56 7.87 1.65
C GLY A 228 -6.06 8.73 0.50
N VAL A 229 -5.58 8.12 -0.57
CA VAL A 229 -5.04 8.82 -1.74
C VAL A 229 -5.90 8.53 -2.97
N THR A 230 -6.45 9.58 -3.58
CA THR A 230 -7.11 9.49 -4.89
C THR A 230 -6.12 9.83 -6.03
N ALA A 231 -6.48 9.48 -7.26
CA ALA A 231 -5.67 9.72 -8.45
C ALA A 231 -6.24 10.86 -9.29
N ILE A 232 -5.35 11.74 -9.75
CA ILE A 232 -5.65 12.79 -10.73
C ILE A 232 -4.77 12.68 -11.98
N ASP A 233 -5.26 13.23 -13.09
CA ASP A 233 -4.49 13.37 -14.33
C ASP A 233 -3.69 14.67 -14.38
N ALA A 234 -2.94 14.87 -15.47
CA ALA A 234 -2.13 16.07 -15.67
C ALA A 234 -2.94 17.38 -15.77
N LYS A 235 -4.27 17.29 -15.95
CA LYS A 235 -5.21 18.42 -15.94
C LYS A 235 -5.95 18.55 -14.60
N ARG A 236 -5.51 17.81 -13.57
CA ARG A 236 -6.13 17.74 -12.23
C ARG A 236 -7.57 17.22 -12.24
N GLN A 237 -7.91 16.40 -13.24
CA GLN A 237 -9.20 15.71 -13.27
C GLN A 237 -9.10 14.39 -12.50
N VAL A 238 -10.11 14.10 -11.67
CA VAL A 238 -10.15 12.86 -10.89
C VAL A 238 -10.24 11.62 -11.79
N TYR A 239 -9.49 10.58 -11.42
CA TYR A 239 -9.57 9.29 -12.06
C TYR A 239 -10.99 8.73 -11.97
N ARG A 240 -11.60 8.45 -13.13
CA ARG A 240 -13.03 8.13 -13.24
C ARG A 240 -13.48 6.89 -12.45
N ARG A 241 -12.55 5.97 -12.13
CA ARG A 241 -12.81 4.75 -11.36
C ARG A 241 -12.39 4.83 -9.90
N ALA A 242 -11.86 5.98 -9.45
CA ALA A 242 -11.50 6.15 -8.06
C ALA A 242 -12.74 6.10 -7.16
N GLN A 243 -12.58 5.48 -5.99
CA GLN A 243 -13.57 5.56 -4.93
C GLN A 243 -13.69 7.00 -4.42
N ARG A 244 -14.86 7.34 -3.87
CA ARG A 244 -15.17 8.65 -3.32
C ARG A 244 -15.71 8.48 -1.91
N GLY A 245 -15.45 9.45 -1.04
CA GLY A 245 -15.98 9.46 0.32
C GLY A 245 -15.10 10.23 1.29
N ALA A 246 -15.57 10.33 2.54
CA ALA A 246 -14.88 11.04 3.61
C ALA A 246 -13.51 10.43 3.99
N HIS A 247 -13.18 9.26 3.46
CA HIS A 247 -11.92 8.55 3.68
C HIS A 247 -10.80 9.01 2.73
N ILE A 248 -11.08 9.88 1.76
CA ILE A 248 -10.07 10.43 0.85
C ILE A 248 -9.42 11.63 1.54
N ASP A 249 -8.10 11.62 1.71
CA ASP A 249 -7.35 12.70 2.34
C ASP A 249 -6.66 13.60 1.30
N PHE A 250 -6.06 13.04 0.26
CA PHE A 250 -5.30 13.82 -0.74
C PHE A 250 -5.45 13.29 -2.17
N ALA A 251 -5.25 14.18 -3.14
CA ALA A 251 -5.33 13.89 -4.57
C ALA A 251 -3.96 14.04 -5.25
N LEU A 252 -3.40 12.91 -5.72
CA LEU A 252 -2.02 12.83 -6.24
C LEU A 252 -2.02 12.34 -7.70
N PRO A 253 -0.96 12.63 -8.49
CA PRO A 253 -0.86 12.17 -9.88
C PRO A 253 -0.94 10.65 -10.00
N GLY A 254 -1.93 10.13 -10.74
CA GLY A 254 -2.16 8.68 -10.84
C GLY A 254 -2.78 8.22 -12.15
N VAL A 255 -2.86 9.09 -13.16
CA VAL A 255 -3.40 8.77 -14.50
C VAL A 255 -2.33 9.00 -15.55
N GLU A 256 -2.17 8.03 -16.45
CA GLU A 256 -1.15 7.99 -17.49
C GLU A 256 0.28 8.14 -16.95
N VAL A 257 0.52 7.54 -15.77
CA VAL A 257 1.84 7.49 -15.12
C VAL A 257 2.72 6.51 -15.87
N TRP A 258 3.86 6.98 -16.35
CA TRP A 258 4.85 6.13 -16.99
C TRP A 258 5.68 5.38 -15.96
N THR A 259 5.78 4.07 -16.11
CA THR A 259 6.51 3.18 -15.19
C THR A 259 6.97 1.90 -15.91
N ALA A 260 7.78 1.09 -15.23
CA ALA A 260 8.33 -0.16 -15.74
C ALA A 260 7.25 -1.23 -16.00
N GLY A 261 7.30 -1.85 -17.19
CA GLY A 261 6.67 -3.14 -17.47
C GLY A 261 7.70 -4.28 -17.43
N LEU A 262 7.27 -5.51 -17.13
CA LEU A 262 8.20 -6.64 -16.94
C LEU A 262 9.04 -7.01 -18.17
N ASP A 263 8.69 -6.51 -19.35
CA ASP A 263 9.47 -6.65 -20.58
C ASP A 263 10.67 -5.68 -20.66
N GLY A 264 10.96 -4.94 -19.58
CA GLY A 264 12.00 -3.91 -19.54
C GLY A 264 11.60 -2.62 -20.25
N GLN A 265 10.42 -2.57 -20.85
CA GLN A 265 9.90 -1.39 -21.55
C GLN A 265 9.02 -0.57 -20.61
N GLY A 266 8.97 0.74 -20.84
CA GLY A 266 8.07 1.60 -20.09
C GLY A 266 6.64 1.55 -20.63
N ARG A 267 5.67 1.72 -19.73
CA ARG A 267 4.24 1.65 -20.02
C ARG A 267 3.51 2.72 -19.23
N ARG A 268 2.48 3.31 -19.83
CA ARG A 268 1.55 4.19 -19.12
C ARG A 268 0.57 3.36 -18.31
N ARG A 269 0.34 3.78 -17.07
CA ARG A 269 -0.54 3.13 -16.11
C ARG A 269 -1.42 4.16 -15.41
N SER A 270 -2.63 3.74 -15.07
CA SER A 270 -3.66 4.60 -14.49
C SER A 270 -4.36 3.89 -13.34
N GLY A 271 -4.45 4.54 -12.18
CA GLY A 271 -5.05 4.01 -10.96
C GLY A 271 -4.57 4.74 -9.71
N THR A 272 -5.32 4.62 -8.61
CA THR A 272 -4.94 5.18 -7.30
C THR A 272 -3.65 4.56 -6.77
N SER A 273 -3.34 3.30 -7.14
CA SER A 273 -2.07 2.66 -6.82
C SER A 273 -0.84 3.40 -7.38
N TYR A 274 -0.98 4.10 -8.50
CA TYR A 274 0.09 4.88 -9.10
C TYR A 274 0.20 6.30 -8.51
N ALA A 275 -0.80 6.74 -7.74
CA ALA A 275 -0.77 7.98 -6.97
C ALA A 275 -0.08 7.81 -5.61
N VAL A 276 -0.17 6.62 -5.02
CA VAL A 276 0.44 6.30 -3.71
C VAL A 276 1.95 6.56 -3.67
N PRO A 277 2.77 6.21 -4.68
CA PRO A 277 4.21 6.53 -4.68
C PRO A 277 4.52 8.01 -4.48
N PHE A 278 3.74 8.90 -5.09
CA PHE A 278 3.91 10.34 -4.92
C PHE A 278 3.62 10.78 -3.48
N MET A 279 2.58 10.22 -2.85
CA MET A 279 2.29 10.50 -1.44
C MET A 279 3.37 9.94 -0.51
N VAL A 280 3.85 8.73 -0.78
CA VAL A 280 4.95 8.10 0.00
C VAL A 280 6.20 8.96 -0.09
N ALA A 281 6.56 9.43 -1.29
CA ALA A 281 7.69 10.33 -1.49
C ALA A 281 7.52 11.64 -0.70
N PHE A 282 6.36 12.28 -0.85
CA PHE A 282 5.99 13.50 -0.13
C PHE A 282 6.13 13.32 1.38
N VAL A 283 5.51 12.30 1.96
CA VAL A 283 5.54 12.03 3.40
C VAL A 283 6.95 11.71 3.87
N SER A 284 7.62 10.77 3.21
CA SER A 284 8.94 10.28 3.61
C SER A 284 9.95 11.42 3.67
N GLN A 285 10.01 12.23 2.60
CA GLN A 285 10.96 13.34 2.53
C GLN A 285 10.58 14.48 3.48
N SER A 286 9.29 14.79 3.64
CA SER A 286 8.84 15.84 4.56
C SER A 286 9.12 15.50 6.02
N LEU A 287 8.93 14.24 6.41
CA LEU A 287 9.31 13.73 7.74
C LEU A 287 10.82 13.75 7.94
N ALA A 288 11.61 13.31 6.94
CA ALA A 288 13.07 13.32 7.00
C ALA A 288 13.63 14.74 7.19
N GLN A 289 12.97 15.74 6.61
CA GLN A 289 13.33 17.16 6.72
C GLN A 289 12.74 17.86 7.94
N ARG A 290 11.85 17.19 8.67
CA ARG A 290 11.07 17.77 9.77
C ARG A 290 10.28 19.01 9.32
N SER A 291 9.86 19.05 8.05
CA SER A 291 9.02 20.13 7.53
C SER A 291 7.57 19.96 7.94
N ILE A 292 7.17 18.75 8.33
CA ILE A 292 5.85 18.44 8.88
C ILE A 292 5.91 17.28 9.87
N GLY A 293 5.04 17.29 10.87
CA GLY A 293 4.84 16.18 11.79
C GLY A 293 3.90 15.09 11.26
N ARG A 294 4.02 13.87 11.79
CA ARG A 294 3.12 12.75 11.49
C ARG A 294 1.66 13.08 11.83
N ASP A 295 1.42 13.61 13.03
CA ASP A 295 0.06 13.88 13.50
C ASP A 295 -0.61 14.98 12.67
N GLU A 296 0.17 15.94 12.19
CA GLU A 296 -0.30 16.98 11.27
C GLU A 296 -0.74 16.37 9.93
N LEU A 297 0.08 15.48 9.35
CA LEU A 297 -0.29 14.74 8.13
C LEU A 297 -1.59 13.95 8.32
N LEU A 298 -1.74 13.25 9.45
CA LEU A 298 -2.94 12.47 9.74
C LEU A 298 -4.18 13.33 10.03
N GLN A 299 -4.00 14.61 10.37
CA GLN A 299 -5.08 15.60 10.52
C GLN A 299 -5.40 16.34 9.22
N GLY A 300 -4.82 15.92 8.09
CA GLY A 300 -5.05 16.55 6.78
C GLY A 300 -4.20 17.78 6.51
N ARG A 301 -3.22 18.08 7.37
CA ARG A 301 -2.26 19.16 7.13
C ARG A 301 -1.08 18.56 6.37
N ALA A 302 -0.82 19.05 5.17
CA ALA A 302 0.31 18.62 4.34
C ALA A 302 1.16 19.83 3.90
N GLY A 303 1.27 20.86 4.75
CA GLY A 303 1.88 22.13 4.33
C GLY A 303 1.02 22.83 3.29
N PRO A 304 1.60 23.41 2.21
CA PRO A 304 0.83 24.01 1.14
C PRO A 304 0.06 22.94 0.36
N VAL A 305 -1.26 23.08 0.33
CA VAL A 305 -2.16 22.22 -0.42
C VAL A 305 -2.91 23.07 -1.44
N LEU A 306 -2.90 22.64 -2.70
CA LEU A 306 -3.79 23.18 -3.71
C LEU A 306 -5.16 22.53 -3.54
N ASP A 307 -6.11 23.28 -3.01
CA ASP A 307 -7.50 22.86 -2.88
C ASP A 307 -8.12 22.63 -4.28
N LEU A 308 -8.77 21.49 -4.48
CA LEU A 308 -9.35 21.05 -5.74
C LEU A 308 -10.83 20.75 -5.54
N GLY A 309 -11.68 21.26 -6.43
CA GLY A 309 -13.12 20.99 -6.35
C GLY A 309 -13.83 21.96 -5.41
N ALA A 310 -14.55 21.43 -4.42
CA ALA A 310 -15.28 22.24 -3.45
C ALA A 310 -14.33 22.73 -2.35
N PRO A 311 -14.47 23.98 -1.85
CA PRO A 311 -13.56 24.50 -0.83
C PRO A 311 -13.50 23.63 0.43
N GLY A 312 -12.28 23.35 0.90
CA GLY A 312 -12.01 22.53 2.08
C GLY A 312 -12.01 21.02 1.78
N HIS A 313 -12.19 20.20 2.80
CA HIS A 313 -12.24 18.75 2.60
C HIS A 313 -13.47 18.33 1.80
N ASP A 314 -13.27 17.58 0.72
CA ASP A 314 -14.36 17.05 -0.09
C ASP A 314 -14.23 15.54 -0.39
N PRO A 315 -15.33 14.83 -0.71
CA PRO A 315 -15.30 13.39 -0.95
C PRO A 315 -14.57 12.94 -2.22
N ILE A 316 -14.16 13.85 -3.10
CA ILE A 316 -13.51 13.56 -4.39
C ILE A 316 -12.01 13.80 -4.30
N PHE A 317 -11.57 14.96 -3.80
CA PHE A 317 -10.15 15.34 -3.75
C PHE A 317 -9.56 15.36 -2.34
N GLY A 318 -10.39 15.13 -1.31
CA GLY A 318 -9.96 15.23 0.08
C GLY A 318 -9.65 16.68 0.41
N TRP A 319 -8.49 16.93 1.03
CA TRP A 319 -7.99 18.29 1.26
C TRP A 319 -7.39 18.94 0.01
N GLY A 320 -7.29 18.19 -1.10
CA GLY A 320 -6.70 18.64 -2.35
C GLY A 320 -5.32 18.01 -2.62
N GLN A 321 -4.52 18.71 -3.41
CA GLN A 321 -3.22 18.23 -3.88
C GLN A 321 -2.07 18.87 -3.08
N PRO A 322 -1.31 18.09 -2.29
CA PRO A 322 -0.15 18.60 -1.57
C PRO A 322 0.96 19.05 -2.52
N ARG A 323 1.67 20.12 -2.12
CA ARG A 323 2.82 20.68 -2.83
C ARG A 323 4.07 20.53 -1.96
N PHE A 324 5.12 19.98 -2.53
CA PHE A 324 6.39 19.77 -1.84
C PHE A 324 7.27 21.01 -1.97
N GLU A 325 7.69 21.59 -0.85
CA GLU A 325 8.60 22.76 -0.82
C GLU A 325 10.03 22.41 -0.38
N GLY A 326 10.28 21.13 -0.13
CA GLY A 326 11.55 20.66 0.39
C GLY A 326 12.62 20.43 -0.68
N LYS A 327 13.77 19.92 -0.23
CA LYS A 327 14.89 19.53 -1.11
C LYS A 327 15.16 18.03 -1.06
N CYS A 328 16.12 17.59 -1.86
CA CYS A 328 16.85 16.36 -1.67
C CYS A 328 18.35 16.73 -1.59
#